data_AF-A0A1F8DTC8-F1
#
_entry.id   AF-A0A1F8DTC8-F1
#
_cell.length_a   1.000
_cell.length_b   1.000
_cell.length_c   1.000
_cell.angle_alpha   90.00
_cell.angle_beta   90.00
_cell.angle_gamma   90.00
#
_symmetry.space_group_name_H-M   'P 1'
#
loop_
_entity.id
_entity.type
_entity.pdbx_description
1 polymer ?
#
loop_
_entity_poly.entity_id
_entity_poly.type
_entity_poly.pdbx_seq_one_letter_code
_entity_poly.pdbx_strand_id
1 'polypeptide(L)'
;MGWRIDSLFIETIEAVATAGFLAREEKLPYVRYAIRKLDTIQVLLLVLWENKSLTSKQYILIAQGVEEVGRNLGGWSGKLRKENSPTKQERK
;
A
#
# COMPACT_ATOMS: atom_id res chain seq x y z
N MET A 1 -16.31 10.78 -5.91
CA MET A 1 -14.98 10.89 -5.26
C MET A 1 -14.93 10.05 -3.98
N GLY A 2 -15.77 10.32 -2.97
CA GLY A 2 -15.82 9.52 -1.73
C GLY A 2 -15.95 8.01 -1.96
N TRP A 3 -17.01 7.57 -2.67
CA TRP A 3 -17.20 6.16 -3.02
C TRP A 3 -15.99 5.48 -3.69
N ARG A 4 -15.21 6.24 -4.47
CA ARG A 4 -14.03 5.71 -5.16
C ARG A 4 -12.86 5.53 -4.20
N ILE A 5 -12.70 6.44 -3.24
CA ILE A 5 -11.72 6.31 -2.16
C ILE A 5 -12.07 5.11 -1.28
N ASP A 6 -13.34 4.94 -0.93
CA ASP A 6 -13.81 3.79 -0.14
C ASP A 6 -13.54 2.46 -0.86
N SER A 7 -13.85 2.40 -2.16
CA SER A 7 -13.51 1.25 -3.03
C SER A 7 -12.01 0.96 -3.02
N LEU A 8 -11.17 1.98 -3.15
CA LEU A 8 -9.71 1.80 -3.15
C LEU A 8 -9.20 1.31 -1.78
N PHE A 9 -9.78 1.75 -0.67
CA PHE A 9 -9.45 1.22 0.65
C PHE A 9 -9.79 -0.26 0.76
N ILE A 10 -10.98 -0.66 0.33
CA ILE A 10 -11.41 -2.07 0.31
C ILE A 10 -10.46 -2.89 -0.58
N GLU A 11 -10.19 -2.45 -1.81
CA GLU A 11 -9.26 -3.12 -2.74
C GLU A 11 -7.85 -3.25 -2.14
N THR A 12 -7.40 -2.25 -1.35
CA THR A 12 -6.12 -2.30 -0.64
C THR A 12 -6.13 -3.36 0.46
N ILE A 13 -7.20 -3.41 1.27
CA ILE A 13 -7.37 -4.41 2.34
C ILE A 13 -7.40 -5.82 1.76
N GLU A 14 -8.17 -6.04 0.69
CA GLU A 14 -8.27 -7.33 -0.01
C GLU A 14 -6.92 -7.78 -0.55
N ALA A 15 -6.15 -6.87 -1.17
CA ALA A 15 -4.82 -7.17 -1.67
C ALA A 15 -3.83 -7.57 -0.57
N VAL A 16 -3.86 -6.87 0.57
CA VAL A 16 -3.03 -7.17 1.74
C VAL A 16 -3.43 -8.50 2.36
N ALA A 17 -4.73 -8.74 2.56
CA ALA A 17 -5.24 -10.01 3.08
C ALA A 17 -4.84 -11.17 2.17
N THR A 18 -5.00 -11.02 0.85
CA THR A 18 -4.61 -12.04 -0.13
C THR A 18 -3.11 -12.35 -0.04
N ALA A 19 -2.26 -11.32 -0.01
CA ALA A 19 -0.81 -11.51 0.18
C ALA A 19 -0.45 -12.22 1.49
N GLY A 20 -1.27 -12.07 2.54
CA GLY A 20 -1.11 -12.74 3.83
C GLY A 20 -1.13 -14.27 3.71
N PHE A 21 -2.01 -14.81 2.87
CA PHE A 21 -2.26 -16.25 2.74
C PHE A 21 -1.50 -16.95 1.60
N LEU A 22 -0.84 -16.20 0.71
CA LEU A 22 -0.10 -16.77 -0.43
C LEU A 22 1.26 -17.37 -0.04
N ALA A 23 1.84 -18.18 -0.93
CA ALA A 23 3.25 -18.58 -0.82
C ALA A 23 4.15 -17.35 -1.02
N ARG A 24 5.36 -17.37 -0.44
CA ARG A 24 6.30 -16.23 -0.41
C ARG A 24 6.53 -15.63 -1.80
N GLU A 25 6.69 -16.48 -2.80
CA GLU A 25 7.01 -16.15 -4.18
C GLU A 25 5.86 -15.38 -4.86
N GLU A 26 4.63 -15.64 -4.40
CA GLU A 26 3.39 -15.10 -4.95
C GLU A 26 2.93 -13.82 -4.23
N LYS A 27 3.49 -13.48 -3.05
CA LYS A 27 3.06 -12.30 -2.26
C LYS A 27 3.37 -10.98 -2.94
N LEU A 28 4.53 -10.89 -3.59
CA LEU A 28 5.11 -9.62 -4.03
C LEU A 28 4.24 -8.84 -5.04
N PRO A 29 3.60 -9.47 -6.05
CA PRO A 29 2.61 -8.81 -6.90
C PRO A 29 1.46 -8.14 -6.13
N TYR A 30 0.90 -8.82 -5.13
CA TYR A 30 -0.22 -8.31 -4.33
C TYR A 30 0.18 -7.18 -3.40
N VAL A 31 1.36 -7.27 -2.76
CA VAL A 31 1.91 -6.17 -1.96
C VAL A 31 2.14 -4.93 -2.83
N ARG A 32 2.70 -5.09 -4.04
CA ARG A 32 2.85 -3.97 -4.99
C ARG A 32 1.52 -3.43 -5.49
N TYR A 33 0.49 -4.28 -5.61
CA TYR A 33 -0.85 -3.83 -5.97
C TYR A 33 -1.44 -2.95 -4.87
N ALA A 34 -1.35 -3.38 -3.60
CA ALA A 34 -1.78 -2.60 -2.44
C ALA A 34 -1.08 -1.24 -2.38
N ILE A 35 0.24 -1.19 -2.60
CA ILE A 35 1.01 0.08 -2.63
C ILE A 35 0.44 1.05 -3.67
N ARG A 36 0.23 0.60 -4.91
CA ARG A 36 -0.32 1.46 -5.99
C ARG A 36 -1.69 2.02 -5.66
N LYS A 37 -2.54 1.24 -4.98
CA LYS A 37 -3.88 1.68 -4.55
C LYS A 37 -3.76 2.74 -3.45
N LEU A 38 -2.86 2.52 -2.50
CA LEU A 38 -2.58 3.47 -1.43
C LEU A 38 -2.02 4.80 -1.96
N ASP A 39 -1.11 4.76 -2.93
CA ASP A 39 -0.60 5.96 -3.61
C ASP A 39 -1.74 6.74 -4.30
N THR A 40 -2.68 6.02 -4.91
CA THR A 40 -3.87 6.63 -5.53
C THR A 40 -4.75 7.30 -4.48
N ILE A 41 -4.98 6.65 -3.33
CA ILE A 41 -5.72 7.23 -2.19
C ILE A 41 -5.05 8.52 -1.72
N GLN A 42 -3.72 8.53 -1.57
CA GLN A 42 -2.98 9.70 -1.11
C GLN A 42 -3.19 10.92 -2.03
N VAL A 43 -3.12 10.71 -3.36
CA VAL A 43 -3.40 11.78 -4.33
C VAL A 43 -4.86 12.25 -4.24
N LEU A 44 -5.82 11.34 -4.12
CA LEU A 44 -7.23 11.71 -3.99
C LEU A 44 -7.53 12.49 -2.71
N LEU A 45 -6.89 12.13 -1.58
CA LEU A 45 -6.99 12.87 -0.32
C LEU A 45 -6.42 14.29 -0.45
N LEU A 46 -5.29 14.44 -1.14
CA LEU A 46 -4.71 15.75 -1.44
C LEU A 46 -5.68 16.60 -2.26
N VAL A 47 -6.27 16.04 -3.33
CA VAL A 47 -7.27 16.74 -4.15
C VAL A 47 -8.50 17.17 -3.34
N LEU A 48 -8.98 16.33 -2.42
CA LEU A 48 -10.11 16.69 -1.54
C LEU A 48 -9.75 17.82 -0.57
N TRP A 49 -8.53 17.82 -0.04
CA TRP A 49 -8.05 18.90 0.83
C TRP A 49 -7.85 20.22 0.07
N GLU A 50 -7.27 20.18 -1.13
CA GLU A 50 -7.09 21.36 -1.98
C GLU A 50 -8.44 22.01 -2.34
N ASN A 51 -9.43 21.20 -2.68
CA ASN A 51 -10.81 21.65 -2.96
C ASN A 51 -11.64 21.93 -1.69
N LYS A 52 -11.01 21.99 -0.51
CA LYS A 52 -11.63 22.31 0.79
C LYS A 52 -12.78 21.36 1.19
N SER A 53 -12.85 20.17 0.58
CA SER A 53 -13.78 19.10 0.95
C SER A 53 -13.35 18.40 2.25
N LEU A 54 -12.07 18.50 2.61
CA LEU A 54 -11.52 18.09 3.90
C LEU A 54 -10.92 19.30 4.62
N THR A 55 -11.20 19.41 5.92
CA THR A 55 -10.43 20.32 6.78
C THR A 55 -9.00 19.82 6.93
N SER A 56 -8.05 20.71 7.20
CA SER A 56 -6.64 20.31 7.42
C SER A 56 -6.49 19.28 8.55
N LYS A 57 -7.32 19.38 9.60
CA LYS A 57 -7.32 18.41 10.70
C LYS A 57 -7.73 17.01 10.23
N GLN A 58 -8.79 16.91 9.42
CA GLN A 58 -9.24 15.63 8.85
C GLN A 58 -8.20 15.08 7.88
N TYR A 59 -7.67 15.92 6.98
CA TYR A 59 -6.65 15.52 6.03
C TYR A 59 -5.41 14.97 6.73
N ILE A 60 -4.85 15.69 7.72
CA ILE A 60 -3.66 15.26 8.47
C ILE A 60 -3.91 13.92 9.16
N LEU A 61 -5.04 13.76 9.84
CA LEU A 61 -5.38 12.51 10.53
C LEU A 61 -5.41 11.30 9.59
N ILE A 62 -6.05 11.44 8.43
CA ILE A 62 -6.16 10.34 7.46
C ILE A 62 -4.82 10.11 6.76
N ALA A 63 -4.15 11.18 6.33
CA ALA A 63 -2.87 11.11 5.62
C ALA A 63 -1.78 10.45 6.45
N GLN A 64 -1.72 10.71 7.76
CA GLN A 64 -0.76 10.05 8.66
C GLN A 64 -0.95 8.52 8.69
N GLY A 65 -2.19 8.05 8.76
CA GLY A 65 -2.49 6.63 8.72
C GLY A 65 -2.14 5.99 7.37
N VAL A 66 -2.45 6.69 6.27
CA VAL A 66 -2.09 6.25 4.91
C VAL A 66 -0.57 6.16 4.74
N GLU A 67 0.17 7.16 5.22
CA GLU A 67 1.63 7.18 5.15
C GLU A 67 2.27 6.04 5.96
N GLU A 68 1.76 5.78 7.16
CA GLU A 68 2.21 4.68 8.00
C GLU A 68 2.02 3.32 7.33
N VAL A 69 0.83 3.07 6.77
CA VAL A 69 0.55 1.86 5.99
C VAL A 69 1.48 1.77 4.78
N GLY A 70 1.75 2.90 4.10
CA GLY A 70 2.68 2.96 2.98
C GLY A 70 4.10 2.54 3.34
N ARG A 71 4.63 3.01 4.47
CA ARG A 71 5.94 2.59 4.99
C ARG A 71 5.97 1.10 5.30
N ASN A 72 4.90 0.56 5.91
CA ASN A 72 4.79 -0.85 6.24
C ASN A 72 4.78 -1.74 4.99
N LEU A 73 3.99 -1.37 3.98
CA LEU A 73 3.94 -2.10 2.70
C LEU A 73 5.26 -1.98 1.92
N GLY A 74 5.90 -0.82 1.94
CA GLY A 74 7.21 -0.59 1.34
C GLY A 74 8.30 -1.47 1.96
N GLY A 75 8.33 -1.54 3.29
CA GLY A 75 9.22 -2.43 4.04
C GLY A 75 8.98 -3.91 3.69
N TRP A 76 7.71 -4.34 3.63
CA TRP A 76 7.35 -5.71 3.27
C TRP A 76 7.77 -6.05 1.83
N SER A 77 7.51 -5.17 0.86
CA SER A 77 7.96 -5.30 -0.52
C SER A 77 9.47 -5.43 -0.64
N GLY A 78 10.22 -4.60 0.12
CA GLY A 78 11.67 -4.68 0.19
C GLY A 78 12.19 -6.00 0.74
N LYS A 79 11.53 -6.54 1.79
CA LYS A 79 11.86 -7.85 2.37
C LYS A 79 11.62 -8.99 1.37
N LEU A 80 10.43 -9.03 0.75
CA LEU A 80 10.07 -10.06 -0.24
C LEU A 80 11.02 -10.05 -1.44
N ARG A 81 11.44 -8.88 -1.92
CA ARG A 81 12.41 -8.79 -3.03
C ARG A 81 13.77 -9.39 -2.67
N LYS A 82 14.23 -9.20 -1.43
CA LYS A 82 15.49 -9.79 -0.95
C LYS A 82 15.36 -11.31 -0.80
N GLU A 83 14.25 -11.78 -0.24
CA GLU A 83 14.00 -13.22 -0.03
C GLU A 83 13.82 -13.99 -1.35
N ASN A 84 13.26 -13.36 -2.38
CA ASN A 84 13.08 -13.98 -3.70
C ASN A 84 14.30 -13.83 -4.61
N SER A 85 15.37 -13.16 -4.15
CA SER A 85 16.62 -13.09 -4.91
C SER A 85 17.35 -14.45 -4.81
N PRO A 86 17.86 -15.02 -5.91
CA PRO A 86 18.67 -16.22 -5.84
C PRO A 86 19.91 -15.93 -5.00
N THR A 87 19.94 -16.44 -3.77
CA THR A 87 21.08 -16.24 -2.88
C THR A 87 22.17 -17.20 -3.33
N LYS A 88 23.12 -16.69 -4.13
CA LYS A 88 24.50 -17.16 -4.34
C LYS A 88 24.84 -18.51 -3.66
N GLN A 89 24.29 -19.61 -4.17
CA GLN A 89 24.53 -20.97 -3.67
C GLN A 89 25.71 -21.66 -4.39
N GLU A 90 26.52 -20.89 -5.12
CA GLU A 90 27.73 -21.36 -5.80
C GLU A 90 28.97 -20.74 -5.17
N ARG A 91 29.34 -21.24 -4.00
CA ARG A 91 30.74 -21.40 -3.58
C ARG A 91 30.82 -22.68 -2.76
N LYS A 92 30.73 -23.82 -3.45
CA LYS A 92 31.33 -25.07 -2.97
C LYS A 92 32.80 -25.05 -3.35
#